data_AF-A0A0W0N397-F1
#
_entry.id   AF-A0A0W0N397-F1
#
_cell.length_a   1.000
_cell.length_b   1.000
_cell.length_c   1.000
_cell.angle_alpha   90.00
_cell.angle_beta   90.00
_cell.angle_gamma   90.00
#
_symmetry.space_group_name_H-M   'P 1'
#
loop_
_entity.id
_entity.type
_entity.pdbx_description
1 polymer ?
#
loop_
_entity_poly.entity_id
_entity_poly.type
_entity_poly.pdbx_seq_one_letter_code
_entity_poly.pdbx_strand_id
1 'polypeptide(L)'
;MDVGKTVGIDYEVRKLSGWLLAFAVAEYASGREVRLDRACGKFPFKFVEVVAIPVKGEGGAPDYIKYEEICSCFTNDDFLRILKQSGIQAREVGIMFSTKVEGFPPFESIDRYEAMGRALVARCAKSEIVTVPEFL
;
A
#
# COMPACT_ATOMS: atom_id res chain seq x y z
N MET A 1 6.69 -23.99 2.87
CA MET A 1 5.62 -23.58 3.81
C MET A 1 4.41 -23.24 2.98
N ASP A 2 3.26 -23.79 3.33
CA ASP A 2 2.00 -23.57 2.62
C ASP A 2 1.71 -22.06 2.63
N VAL A 3 1.74 -21.43 1.45
CA VAL A 3 1.32 -20.04 1.30
C VAL A 3 -0.19 -20.09 1.44
N GLY A 4 -0.69 -19.91 2.67
CA GLY A 4 -2.13 -19.96 2.94
C GLY A 4 -2.86 -19.19 1.85
N LYS A 5 -3.83 -19.86 1.20
CA LYS A 5 -4.53 -19.30 0.04
C LYS A 5 -5.07 -17.93 0.42
N THR A 6 -4.75 -16.94 -0.40
CA THR A 6 -5.28 -15.59 -0.25
C THR A 6 -6.31 -15.39 -1.33
N VAL A 7 -7.41 -14.76 -0.96
CA VAL A 7 -8.47 -14.37 -1.88
C VAL A 7 -8.56 -12.85 -1.87
N GLY A 8 -8.73 -12.26 -3.05
CA GLY A 8 -9.09 -10.85 -3.16
C GLY A 8 -10.56 -10.69 -2.80
N ILE A 9 -10.86 -9.81 -1.86
CA ILE A 9 -12.23 -9.52 -1.43
C ILE A 9 -12.46 -8.02 -1.55
N ASP A 10 -13.63 -7.69 -2.08
CA ASP A 10 -14.06 -6.32 -2.23
C ASP A 10 -14.55 -5.75 -0.89
N TYR A 11 -13.89 -4.69 -0.43
CA TYR A 11 -14.24 -3.97 0.79
C TYR A 11 -14.61 -2.52 0.46
N GLU A 12 -15.61 -2.02 1.17
CA GLU A 12 -15.85 -0.58 1.21
C GLU A 12 -14.65 0.12 1.85
N VAL A 13 -14.10 1.12 1.17
CA VAL A 13 -12.95 1.90 1.63
C VAL A 13 -13.19 2.50 3.02
N ARG A 14 -14.44 2.90 3.31
CA ARG A 14 -14.86 3.45 4.62
C ARG A 14 -14.70 2.47 5.78
N LYS A 15 -14.69 1.16 5.50
CA LYS A 15 -14.60 0.08 6.50
C LYS A 15 -13.16 -0.42 6.69
N LEU A 16 -12.22 0.01 5.85
CA LEU A 16 -10.83 -0.41 5.96
C LEU A 16 -10.19 0.15 7.24
N SER A 17 -9.48 -0.71 7.96
CA SER A 17 -8.69 -0.36 9.15
C SER A 17 -7.47 -1.28 9.27
N GLY A 18 -6.55 -0.93 10.17
CA GLY A 18 -5.38 -1.76 10.49
C GLY A 18 -4.54 -2.13 9.25
N TRP A 19 -4.18 -3.40 9.14
CA TRP A 19 -3.31 -3.89 8.07
C TRP A 19 -4.00 -3.90 6.69
N LEU A 20 -5.33 -4.04 6.62
CA LEU A 20 -6.09 -3.97 5.37
C LEU A 20 -6.02 -2.57 4.77
N LEU A 21 -6.15 -1.53 5.61
CA LEU A 21 -5.95 -0.16 5.17
C LEU A 21 -4.50 0.09 4.75
N ALA A 22 -3.53 -0.44 5.51
CA ALA A 22 -2.12 -0.30 5.17
C ALA A 22 -1.80 -0.97 3.81
N PHE A 23 -2.36 -2.15 3.55
CA PHE A 23 -2.24 -2.84 2.27
C PHE A 23 -2.84 -1.99 1.14
N ALA A 24 -4.07 -1.50 1.31
CA ALA A 24 -4.72 -0.68 0.28
C ALA A 24 -3.93 0.62 0.00
N VAL A 25 -3.37 1.27 1.02
CA VAL A 25 -2.50 2.44 0.80
C VAL A 25 -1.24 2.06 0.03
N ALA A 26 -0.60 0.92 0.35
CA ALA A 26 0.55 0.44 -0.39
C ALA A 26 0.20 0.14 -1.85
N GLU A 27 -0.86 -0.63 -2.09
CA GLU A 27 -1.28 -1.11 -3.41
C GLU A 27 -1.72 0.04 -4.32
N TYR A 28 -2.64 0.89 -3.84
CA TYR A 28 -3.27 1.88 -4.70
C TYR A 28 -2.53 3.22 -4.75
N ALA A 29 -1.68 3.55 -3.76
CA ALA A 29 -1.09 4.89 -3.66
C ALA A 29 0.44 4.94 -3.74
N SER A 30 1.16 3.82 -3.58
CA SER A 30 2.64 3.85 -3.60
C SER A 30 3.25 3.90 -5.00
N GLY A 31 2.52 3.43 -6.02
CA GLY A 31 3.05 3.21 -7.37
C GLY A 31 4.07 2.07 -7.46
N ARG A 32 4.18 1.24 -6.41
CA ARG A 32 5.07 0.07 -6.33
C ARG A 32 4.24 -1.20 -6.33
N GLU A 33 4.82 -2.27 -6.85
CA GLU A 33 4.21 -3.60 -6.73
C GLU A 33 4.20 -4.04 -5.26
N VAL A 34 3.06 -4.55 -4.79
CA VAL A 34 2.90 -5.10 -3.44
C VAL A 34 2.62 -6.60 -3.53
N ARG A 35 3.36 -7.40 -2.76
CA ARG A 35 3.14 -8.83 -2.65
C ARG A 35 2.93 -9.23 -1.20
N LEU A 36 2.01 -10.16 -0.95
CA LEU A 36 1.82 -10.73 0.38
C LEU A 36 3.04 -11.55 0.80
N ASP A 37 3.44 -11.38 2.06
CA ASP A 37 4.53 -12.11 2.67
C ASP A 37 4.31 -12.16 4.19
N ARG A 38 3.94 -13.34 4.70
CA ARG A 38 3.70 -13.55 6.13
C ARG A 38 4.97 -13.42 6.98
N ALA A 39 6.15 -13.46 6.38
CA ALA A 39 7.40 -13.21 7.10
C ALA A 39 7.57 -11.72 7.44
N CYS A 40 6.83 -10.82 6.79
CA CYS A 40 6.83 -9.40 7.14
C CYS A 40 5.97 -9.17 8.39
N GLY A 41 6.65 -8.89 9.51
CA GLY A 41 6.09 -8.92 10.88
C GLY A 41 4.69 -8.30 11.05
N LYS A 42 4.60 -6.99 11.28
CA LYS A 42 3.31 -6.32 11.60
C LYS A 42 2.36 -6.28 10.40
N PHE A 43 2.92 -6.08 9.20
CA PHE A 43 2.18 -5.98 7.96
C PHE A 43 2.61 -7.15 7.06
N PRO A 44 1.72 -8.10 6.75
CA PRO A 44 2.08 -9.34 6.09
C PRO A 44 2.23 -9.16 4.56
N PHE A 45 2.96 -8.12 4.15
CA PHE A 45 3.23 -7.77 2.77
C PHE A 45 4.49 -6.92 2.61
N LYS A 46 5.02 -6.92 1.39
CA LYS A 46 6.25 -6.25 0.99
C LYS A 46 6.09 -5.51 -0.32
N PHE A 47 6.90 -4.48 -0.49
CA PHE A 47 7.14 -3.90 -1.80
C PHE A 47 8.11 -4.75 -2.59
N VAL A 48 7.92 -4.77 -3.90
CA VAL A 48 8.83 -5.36 -4.88
C VAL A 48 9.33 -4.27 -5.81
N GLU A 49 10.64 -4.27 -6.04
CA GLU A 49 11.32 -3.39 -6.97
C GLU A 49 12.23 -4.21 -7.87
N VAL A 50 12.11 -4.04 -9.18
CA VAL A 50 12.99 -4.71 -10.15
C VAL A 50 14.09 -3.74 -10.55
N VAL A 51 15.34 -4.07 -10.22
CA VAL A 51 16.51 -3.26 -10.56
C VAL A 51 17.29 -3.88 -11.72
N ALA A 52 17.76 -3.03 -12.63
CA ALA A 52 18.62 -3.42 -13.75
C ALA A 52 20.09 -3.18 -13.38
N ILE A 53 20.88 -4.24 -13.28
CA ILE A 53 22.28 -4.22 -12.90
C ILE A 53 23.13 -4.48 -14.15
N PRO A 54 23.94 -3.51 -14.59
CA PRO A 54 24.89 -3.75 -15.67
C PRO A 54 25.98 -4.70 -15.17
N VAL A 55 26.20 -5.80 -15.90
CA VAL A 55 27.23 -6.80 -15.58
C VAL A 55 28.23 -6.85 -16.72
N LYS A 56 29.51 -6.75 -16.36
CA LYS A 56 30.61 -6.84 -17.31
C LYS A 56 30.83 -8.30 -17.71
N GLY A 57 30.91 -8.57 -19.01
CA GLY A 57 31.21 -9.91 -19.52
C GLY A 57 32.65 -10.33 -19.18
N GLU A 58 32.82 -11.59 -18.78
CA GLU A 58 34.14 -12.18 -18.53
C GLU A 58 34.58 -13.08 -19.69
N GLY A 59 35.89 -13.20 -19.91
CA GLY A 59 36.46 -14.16 -20.87
C GLY A 59 36.08 -13.93 -22.35
N GLY A 60 35.70 -12.71 -22.74
CA GLY A 60 35.28 -12.39 -24.12
C GLY A 60 33.77 -12.45 -24.35
N ALA A 61 32.98 -12.72 -23.31
CA ALA A 61 31.53 -12.54 -23.37
C ALA A 61 31.16 -11.04 -23.47
N PRO A 62 30.06 -10.69 -24.17
CA PRO A 62 29.55 -9.33 -24.17
C PRO A 62 28.97 -8.94 -22.80
N ASP A 63 29.00 -7.65 -22.50
CA ASP A 63 28.30 -7.07 -21.35
C ASP A 63 26.78 -7.30 -21.47
N TYR A 64 26.11 -7.45 -20.34
CA TYR A 64 24.67 -7.69 -20.30
C TYR A 64 24.00 -7.01 -19.10
N ILE A 65 22.67 -6.91 -19.13
CA ILE A 65 21.86 -6.40 -18.03
C ILE A 65 21.26 -7.59 -17.29
N LYS A 66 21.53 -7.67 -15.98
CA LYS A 66 20.87 -8.60 -15.06
C LYS A 66 19.72 -7.86 -14.37
N TYR A 67 18.54 -8.46 -14.33
CA TYR A 67 17.42 -7.94 -13.54
C TYR A 67 17.36 -8.67 -12.21
N GLU A 68 17.27 -7.94 -11.11
CA GLU A 68 17.11 -8.49 -9.75
C GLU A 68 15.88 -7.90 -9.07
N GLU A 69 15.13 -8.75 -8.36
CA GLU A 69 14.03 -8.30 -7.50
C GLU A 69 14.57 -7.97 -6.10
N ILE A 70 14.38 -6.73 -5.67
CA ILE A 70 14.60 -6.29 -4.29
C ILE A 70 13.26 -6.25 -3.58
N CYS A 71 13.17 -6.98 -2.48
CA CYS A 71 11.98 -7.09 -1.65
C CYS A 71 12.19 -6.36 -0.32
N SER A 72 11.25 -5.49 0.08
CA SER A 72 11.30 -4.80 1.37
C SER A 72 9.94 -4.83 2.08
N CYS A 73 9.90 -5.33 3.32
CA CYS A 73 8.66 -5.35 4.10
C CYS A 73 8.10 -3.95 4.29
N PHE A 74 6.77 -3.83 4.22
CA PHE A 74 6.09 -2.57 4.47
C PHE A 74 6.13 -2.22 5.96
N THR A 75 6.35 -0.95 6.27
CA THR A 75 6.44 -0.46 7.66
C THR A 75 5.44 0.64 7.96
N ASN A 76 5.28 0.97 9.26
CA ASN A 76 4.51 2.16 9.65
C ASN A 76 5.10 3.44 9.05
N ASP A 77 6.43 3.52 8.91
CA ASP A 77 7.09 4.70 8.36
C ASP A 77 6.78 4.86 6.86
N ASP A 78 6.66 3.76 6.12
CA ASP A 78 6.18 3.78 4.74
C ASP A 78 4.75 4.31 4.65
N PHE A 79 3.85 3.81 5.50
CA PHE A 79 2.47 4.30 5.57
C PHE A 79 2.42 5.81 5.81
N LEU A 80 3.10 6.29 6.85
CA LEU A 80 3.13 7.71 7.20
C LEU A 80 3.80 8.56 6.11
N ARG A 81 4.86 8.05 5.47
CA ARG A 81 5.54 8.72 4.36
C ARG A 81 4.63 8.89 3.16
N ILE A 82 3.93 7.84 2.74
CA ILE A 82 2.97 7.88 1.63
C ILE A 82 1.86 8.89 1.94
N LEU A 83 1.27 8.86 3.14
CA LEU A 83 0.23 9.81 3.54
C LEU A 83 0.73 11.26 3.49
N LYS A 84 1.93 11.54 4.03
CA LYS A 84 2.51 12.89 4.01
C LYS A 84 2.77 13.40 2.59
N GLN A 85 3.31 12.54 1.72
CA GLN A 85 3.60 12.88 0.33
C GLN A 85 2.33 13.08 -0.51
N SER A 86 1.21 12.46 -0.12
CA SER A 86 -0.05 12.53 -0.86
C SER A 86 -0.73 13.91 -0.86
N GLY A 87 -0.32 14.81 0.04
CA GLY A 87 -0.94 16.12 0.25
C GLY A 87 -2.33 16.07 0.90
N ILE A 88 -2.86 14.88 1.23
CA ILE A 88 -4.14 14.74 1.90
C ILE A 88 -4.03 15.26 3.34
N GLN A 89 -5.01 16.05 3.75
CA GLN A 89 -5.10 16.62 5.08
C GLN A 89 -6.42 16.23 5.72
N ALA A 90 -6.33 15.81 6.99
CA ALA A 90 -7.48 15.64 7.86
C ALA A 90 -7.71 16.91 8.70
N ARG A 91 -8.97 17.29 8.87
CA ARG A 91 -9.43 18.32 9.81
C ARG A 91 -10.09 17.67 11.02
N GLU A 92 -9.97 18.29 12.18
CA GLU A 92 -10.67 17.87 13.39
C GLU A 92 -12.14 18.34 13.35
N VAL A 93 -13.06 17.46 13.72
CA VAL A 93 -14.51 17.69 13.80
C VAL A 93 -15.02 17.04 15.09
N GLY A 94 -15.04 17.81 16.17
CA GLY A 94 -15.33 17.27 17.50
C GLY A 94 -14.26 16.27 17.92
N ILE A 95 -14.66 15.01 18.19
CA ILE A 95 -13.73 13.94 18.59
C ILE A 95 -13.15 13.15 17.41
N MET A 96 -13.52 13.50 16.18
CA MET A 96 -13.15 12.76 14.98
C MET A 96 -12.27 13.60 14.06
N PHE A 97 -11.53 12.91 13.19
CA PHE A 97 -10.86 13.49 12.05
C PHE A 97 -11.65 13.19 10.79
N SER A 98 -11.83 14.21 9.94
CA SER A 98 -12.59 14.14 8.70
C SER A 98 -11.72 14.58 7.53
N THR A 99 -11.76 13.82 6.43
CA THR A 99 -11.03 14.13 5.20
C THR A 99 -12.01 14.11 4.02
N LYS A 100 -11.92 15.11 3.14
CA LYS A 100 -12.77 15.22 1.95
C LYS A 100 -11.94 15.03 0.69
N VAL A 101 -12.47 14.23 -0.24
CA VAL A 101 -11.96 14.06 -1.60
C VAL A 101 -13.12 14.37 -2.54
N GLU A 102 -12.82 15.03 -3.66
CA GLU A 102 -13.83 15.31 -4.69
C GLU A 102 -14.46 14.00 -5.20
N GLY A 103 -15.78 14.01 -5.41
CA GLY A 103 -16.52 12.84 -5.88
C GLY A 103 -16.88 11.81 -4.79
N PHE A 104 -16.44 11.99 -3.55
CA PHE A 104 -16.72 11.07 -2.44
C PHE A 104 -17.32 11.78 -1.23
N PRO A 105 -18.24 11.14 -0.48
CA PRO A 105 -18.61 11.62 0.85
C PRO A 105 -17.40 11.59 1.80
N PRO A 106 -17.38 12.43 2.86
CA PRO A 106 -16.24 12.51 3.78
C PRO A 106 -15.85 11.16 4.38
N PHE A 107 -14.54 10.99 4.62
CA PHE A 107 -13.97 9.85 5.33
C PHE A 107 -13.61 10.27 6.74
N GLU A 108 -14.17 9.56 7.73
CA GLU A 108 -14.06 9.93 9.13
C GLU A 108 -13.46 8.78 9.95
N SER A 109 -12.67 9.12 10.96
CA SER A 109 -12.16 8.20 11.96
C SER A 109 -11.70 8.95 13.21
N ILE A 110 -11.67 8.27 14.36
CA ILE A 110 -11.02 8.78 15.57
C ILE A 110 -9.48 8.83 15.42
N ASP A 111 -8.92 8.08 14.46
CA ASP A 111 -7.51 8.13 14.10
C ASP A 111 -7.32 9.01 12.86
N ARG A 112 -6.45 10.01 12.98
CA ARG A 112 -6.15 10.97 11.92
C ARG A 112 -5.62 10.30 10.65
N TYR A 113 -4.71 9.34 10.80
CA TYR A 113 -4.05 8.69 9.67
C TYR A 113 -4.97 7.67 9.01
N GLU A 114 -5.89 7.07 9.75
CA GLU A 114 -6.93 6.21 9.19
C GLU A 114 -7.88 7.01 8.27
N ALA A 115 -8.38 8.17 8.72
CA ALA A 115 -9.21 9.04 7.90
C ALA A 115 -8.47 9.49 6.62
N MET A 116 -7.20 9.87 6.75
CA MET A 116 -6.34 10.24 5.62
C MET A 116 -6.09 9.06 4.67
N GLY A 117 -5.84 7.86 5.20
CA GLY A 117 -5.58 6.66 4.42
C GLY A 117 -6.79 6.22 3.61
N ARG A 118 -7.99 6.21 4.20
CA ARG A 118 -9.24 5.89 3.50
C ARG A 118 -9.48 6.87 2.34
N ALA A 119 -9.33 8.16 2.61
CA ALA A 119 -9.44 9.18 1.58
C ALA A 119 -8.40 9.01 0.46
N LEU A 120 -7.16 8.67 0.80
CA LEU A 120 -6.10 8.43 -0.18
C LEU A 120 -6.43 7.25 -1.10
N VAL A 121 -6.86 6.14 -0.51
CA VAL A 121 -7.24 4.93 -1.26
C VAL A 121 -8.39 5.25 -2.21
N ALA A 122 -9.47 5.88 -1.74
CA ALA A 122 -10.61 6.23 -2.59
C ALA A 122 -10.19 7.16 -3.75
N ARG A 123 -9.33 8.14 -3.47
CA ARG A 123 -8.81 9.06 -4.49
C ARG A 123 -8.01 8.33 -5.57
N CYS A 124 -7.08 7.46 -5.18
CA CYS A 124 -6.20 6.78 -6.11
C CYS A 124 -6.91 5.65 -6.88
N ALA A 125 -7.74 4.86 -6.20
CA ALA A 125 -8.53 3.81 -6.82
C ALA A 125 -9.73 4.36 -7.64
N LYS A 126 -10.11 5.63 -7.42
CA LYS A 126 -11.31 6.27 -7.99
C LYS A 126 -12.58 5.44 -7.73
N SER A 127 -12.67 4.84 -6.55
CA SER A 127 -13.74 3.93 -6.16
C SER A 127 -13.99 3.96 -4.65
N GLU A 128 -15.24 3.71 -4.23
CA GLU A 128 -15.58 3.45 -2.82
C GLU A 128 -15.37 1.99 -2.41
N ILE A 129 -15.07 1.12 -3.38
CA ILE A 129 -14.83 -0.30 -3.19
C ILE A 129 -13.46 -0.64 -3.74
N VAL A 130 -12.65 -1.33 -2.94
CA VAL A 130 -11.32 -1.82 -3.36
C VAL A 130 -11.16 -3.28 -2.98
N THR A 131 -10.37 -3.99 -3.78
CA THR A 131 -10.04 -5.38 -3.52
C THR A 131 -8.81 -5.43 -2.62
N VAL A 132 -8.96 -6.04 -1.45
CA VAL A 132 -7.86 -6.30 -0.52
C VAL A 132 -7.76 -7.80 -0.25
N PRO A 133 -6.57 -8.31 0.09
CA PRO A 133 -6.43 -9.72 0.39
C PRO A 133 -7.04 -10.06 1.75
N GLU A 134 -7.65 -11.23 1.84
CA GLU A 134 -8.00 -11.87 3.10
C GLU A 134 -7.27 -13.22 3.22
N PHE A 135 -6.73 -13.50 4.40
CA PHE A 135 -6.16 -14.81 4.69
C PHE A 135 -7.29 -15.76 5.08
N LEU A 136 -7.43 -16.84 4.33
CA LEU A 136 -8.26 -17.99 4.70
C LEU A 136 -7.59 -18.82 5.80
#